data_AF-A0A9Q3IA83-F1
#
_entry.id   AF-A0A9Q3IA83-F1
#
_cell.length_a   1.000
_cell.length_b   1.000
_cell.length_c   1.000
_cell.angle_alpha   90.00
_cell.angle_beta   90.00
_cell.angle_gamma   90.00
#
_symmetry.space_group_name_H-M   'P 1'
#
loop_
_entity.id
_entity.type
_entity.pdbx_description
1 polymer ?
#
loop_
_entity_poly.entity_id
_entity_poly.type
_entity_poly.pdbx_seq_one_letter_code
_entity_poly.pdbx_strand_id
1 'polypeptide(L)'
;MFSMALEKLHYYLDGSAFEVITDCTAMKELLNMKNPNKHMLRWQIAIQEYRGNMNIVHKEGKTHMNADGLSRLELANTPDNPAYVPLEAKPQIPIEGINITDIGT
;
A
#
# COMPACT_ATOMS: atom_id res chain seq x y z
N MET A 1 2.78 2.41 6.98
CA MET A 1 1.32 2.33 6.74
C MET A 1 0.98 2.30 5.26
N PHE A 2 1.47 3.23 4.44
CA PHE A 2 1.13 3.31 3.01
C PHE A 2 1.32 2.00 2.22
N SER A 3 2.51 1.37 2.30
CA SER A 3 2.76 0.12 1.56
C SER A 3 1.83 -1.02 1.99
N MET A 4 1.50 -1.09 3.28
CA MET A 4 0.56 -2.10 3.80
C MET A 4 -0.86 -1.89 3.26
N ALA A 5 -1.26 -0.65 3.00
CA ALA A 5 -2.57 -0.36 2.42
C ALA A 5 -2.65 -0.86 0.96
N LEU A 6 -1.60 -0.62 0.17
CA LEU A 6 -1.52 -1.14 -1.21
C LEU A 6 -1.50 -2.67 -1.23
N GLU A 7 -0.67 -3.30 -0.38
CA GLU A 7 -0.60 -4.76 -0.29
C GLU A 7 -1.96 -5.39 0.08
N LYS A 8 -2.66 -4.82 1.07
CA LYS A 8 -3.98 -5.34 1.49
C LYS A 8 -5.08 -5.15 0.45
N LEU A 9 -4.97 -4.10 -0.37
CA LEU A 9 -5.97 -3.75 -1.37
C LEU A 9 -5.59 -4.22 -2.77
N HIS A 10 -4.46 -4.91 -2.95
CA HIS A 10 -3.92 -5.34 -4.25
C HIS A 10 -5.01 -5.90 -5.19
N TYR A 11 -5.81 -6.86 -4.72
CA TYR A 11 -6.86 -7.48 -5.53
C TYR A 11 -7.97 -6.54 -6.03
N TYR A 12 -8.17 -5.40 -5.36
CA TYR A 12 -9.13 -4.37 -5.77
C TYR A 12 -8.49 -3.28 -6.64
N LEU A 13 -7.19 -3.10 -6.52
CA LEU A 13 -6.43 -2.05 -7.19
C LEU A 13 -5.81 -2.54 -8.50
N ASP A 14 -5.52 -3.83 -8.61
CA ASP A 14 -4.94 -4.42 -9.80
C ASP A 14 -5.84 -4.22 -11.04
N GLY A 15 -5.23 -3.76 -12.13
CA GLY A 15 -5.91 -3.40 -13.38
C GLY A 15 -6.83 -2.18 -13.32
N SER A 16 -7.06 -1.57 -12.15
CA SER A 16 -7.98 -0.44 -11.97
C SER A 16 -7.26 0.91 -11.94
N ALA A 17 -7.93 1.98 -12.37
CA ALA A 17 -7.45 3.35 -12.19
C ALA A 17 -7.99 3.91 -10.87
N PHE A 18 -7.11 4.38 -9.99
CA PHE A 18 -7.49 4.82 -8.65
C PHE A 18 -6.69 6.02 -8.15
N GLU A 19 -7.25 6.69 -7.15
CA GLU A 19 -6.60 7.82 -6.48
C GLU A 19 -6.25 7.47 -5.03
N VAL A 20 -5.04 7.82 -4.62
CA VAL A 20 -4.59 7.71 -3.24
C VAL A 20 -4.52 9.09 -2.61
N ILE A 21 -5.39 9.32 -1.65
CA ILE A 21 -5.48 10.59 -0.92
C ILE A 21 -4.69 10.47 0.39
N THR A 22 -3.65 11.28 0.53
CA THR A 22 -2.77 11.28 1.70
C THR A 22 -2.56 12.68 2.25
N ASP A 23 -2.43 12.79 3.57
CA ASP A 23 -2.06 14.00 4.28
C ASP A 23 -0.54 14.23 4.34
N CYS A 24 0.25 13.41 3.64
CA CYS A 24 1.70 13.51 3.64
C CYS A 24 2.24 13.99 2.30
N THR A 25 2.81 15.21 2.27
CA THR A 25 3.39 15.82 1.06
C THR A 25 4.57 15.02 0.52
N ALA A 26 5.36 14.38 1.41
CA ALA A 26 6.49 13.56 1.01
C ALA A 26 6.08 12.38 0.12
N MET A 27 4.83 11.93 0.22
CA MET A 27 4.33 10.86 -0.64
C MET A 27 4.18 11.30 -2.10
N LYS A 28 3.69 12.52 -2.30
CA LYS A 28 3.55 13.12 -3.63
C LYS A 28 4.91 13.25 -4.32
N GLU A 29 5.95 13.56 -3.56
CA GLU A 29 7.31 13.73 -4.08
C GLU A 29 8.09 12.41 -4.17
N LEU A 30 7.61 11.34 -3.52
CA LEU A 30 8.34 10.10 -3.33
C LEU A 30 8.88 9.53 -4.64
N LEU A 31 8.12 9.59 -5.73
CA LEU A 31 8.52 9.06 -7.05
C LEU A 31 9.63 9.85 -7.75
N ASN A 32 9.84 11.10 -7.36
CA ASN A 32 10.83 12.00 -7.97
C ASN A 32 12.04 12.23 -7.06
N MET A 33 12.09 11.58 -5.90
CA MET A 33 13.19 11.74 -4.96
C MET A 33 14.47 11.08 -5.45
N LYS A 34 15.56 11.86 -5.48
CA LYS A 34 16.88 11.40 -5.92
C LYS A 34 17.56 10.47 -4.90
N ASN A 35 17.37 10.72 -3.60
CA ASN A 35 18.02 9.98 -2.52
C ASN A 35 16.98 9.51 -1.48
N PRO A 36 16.21 8.46 -1.78
CA PRO A 36 15.24 7.91 -0.83
C PRO A 36 15.97 7.17 0.31
N ASN A 37 15.47 7.34 1.55
CA ASN A 37 15.91 6.48 2.66
C ASN A 37 15.41 5.03 2.45
N LYS A 38 15.88 4.07 3.26
CA LYS A 38 15.50 2.65 3.13
C LYS A 38 13.98 2.40 3.16
N HIS A 39 13.22 3.13 3.98
CA HIS A 39 11.76 3.01 4.04
C HIS A 39 11.09 3.60 2.79
N MET A 40 11.59 4.74 2.31
CA MET A 40 11.09 5.40 1.10
C MET A 40 11.35 4.55 -0.14
N LEU A 41 12.53 3.91 -0.22
CA LEU A 41 12.86 3.00 -1.31
C LEU A 41 11.89 1.80 -1.34
N ARG A 42 11.57 1.22 -0.18
CA ARG A 42 10.57 0.14 -0.10
C ARG A 42 9.21 0.59 -0.60
N TRP A 43 8.80 1.82 -0.27
CA TRP A 43 7.53 2.36 -0.75
C TRP A 43 7.57 2.65 -2.25
N GLN A 44 8.68 3.19 -2.78
CA GLN A 44 8.86 3.38 -4.22
C GLN A 44 8.68 2.05 -4.99
N ILE A 45 9.28 0.96 -4.50
CA ILE A 45 9.15 -0.36 -5.10
C ILE A 45 7.69 -0.81 -5.10
N ALA A 46 6.98 -0.70 -3.97
CA ALA A 46 5.56 -1.07 -3.87
C ALA A 46 4.66 -0.23 -4.80
N ILE A 47 5.02 1.04 -5.04
CA ILE A 47 4.27 1.94 -5.91
C ILE A 47 4.53 1.65 -7.39
N GLN A 48 5.71 1.15 -7.75
CA GLN A 48 6.07 0.95 -9.16
C GLN A 48 5.06 0.06 -9.88
N GLU A 49 4.51 -0.93 -9.19
CA GLU A 49 3.47 -1.83 -9.69
C GLU A 49 2.21 -1.06 -10.16
N TYR A 50 1.80 -0.02 -9.43
CA TYR A 50 0.57 0.74 -9.69
C TYR A 50 0.81 2.06 -10.42
N ARG A 51 2.06 2.40 -10.76
CA ARG A 51 2.44 3.73 -11.25
C ARG A 51 1.68 4.17 -12.51
N GLY A 52 1.30 3.22 -13.36
CA GLY A 52 0.55 3.51 -14.60
C GLY A 52 -0.90 3.95 -14.36
N ASN A 53 -1.50 3.49 -13.27
CA ASN A 53 -2.95 3.58 -13.05
C ASN A 53 -3.30 4.29 -11.73
N MET A 54 -2.30 4.76 -10.98
CA MET A 54 -2.47 5.41 -9.68
C MET A 54 -2.15 6.90 -9.73
N ASN A 55 -3.06 7.71 -9.17
CA ASN A 55 -2.84 9.14 -8.92
C ASN A 55 -2.67 9.42 -7.43
N ILE A 56 -1.60 10.11 -7.01
CA ILE A 56 -1.38 10.47 -5.60
C ILE A 56 -1.76 11.94 -5.37
N VAL A 57 -2.79 12.16 -4.54
CA VAL A 57 -3.31 13.48 -4.21
C VAL A 57 -3.03 13.78 -2.75
N HIS A 58 -2.39 14.93 -2.51
CA HIS A 58 -2.20 15.42 -1.14
C HIS A 58 -3.41 16.25 -0.70
N LYS A 59 -3.93 15.98 0.51
CA LYS A 59 -5.05 16.72 1.12
C LYS A 59 -4.71 17.08 2.56
N GLU A 60 -5.00 18.31 2.99
CA GLU A 60 -4.69 18.76 4.35
C GLU A 60 -5.38 17.90 5.42
N GLY A 61 -4.64 17.53 6.47
CA GLY A 61 -5.05 16.57 7.50
C GLY A 61 -6.36 16.90 8.23
N LYS A 62 -6.74 18.20 8.34
CA LYS A 62 -8.04 18.61 8.90
C LYS A 62 -9.24 18.04 8.15
N THR A 63 -9.06 17.68 6.88
CA THR A 63 -10.11 17.11 6.02
C THR A 63 -9.95 15.60 5.79
N HIS A 64 -9.05 14.95 6.55
CA HIS A 64 -8.71 13.53 6.51
C HIS A 64 -9.13 12.79 7.80
N MET A 65 -10.13 13.35 8.51
CA MET A 65 -10.59 12.85 9.82
C MET A 65 -11.10 11.40 9.79
N ASN A 66 -11.62 10.94 8.65
CA ASN A 66 -12.09 9.57 8.48
C ASN A 66 -10.93 8.56 8.57
N ALA A 67 -9.87 8.77 7.80
CA ALA A 67 -8.72 7.87 7.79
C ALA A 67 -7.84 8.08 9.04
N ASP A 68 -7.73 9.31 9.54
CA ASP A 68 -7.03 9.61 10.80
C ASP A 68 -7.74 8.95 12.01
N GLY A 69 -9.07 8.92 12.01
CA GLY A 69 -9.84 8.21 13.04
C GLY A 69 -9.56 6.71 13.03
N LEU A 70 -9.58 6.08 11.85
CA LEU A 70 -9.31 4.65 11.70
C LEU A 70 -7.86 4.27 12.01
N SER A 71 -6.90 5.14 11.71
CA SER A 71 -5.48 4.88 12.02
C SER A 71 -5.16 5.01 13.51
N ARG A 72 -5.95 5.81 14.26
CA ARG A 72 -5.77 6.01 15.71
C ARG A 72 -6.59 5.03 16.56
N LEU A 73 -7.68 4.50 16.02
CA LEU A 73 -8.58 3.55 16.70
C LEU A 73 -8.28 2.12 16.25
N GLU A 74 -7.06 1.67 16.46
CA GLU A 74 -6.72 0.26 16.21
C GLU A 74 -7.44 -0.62 17.25
N LEU A 75 -8.37 -1.46 16.78
CA LEU A 75 -8.95 -2.51 17.62
C LEU A 75 -7.84 -3.48 18.03
N ALA A 76 -7.86 -3.92 19.30
CA ALA A 76 -6.94 -4.95 19.74
C ALA A 76 -7.05 -6.19 18.82
N ASN A 77 -5.92 -6.83 18.53
CA ASN A 77 -5.88 -8.06 17.73
C ASN A 77 -6.32 -9.26 18.59
N THR A 78 -7.55 -9.22 19.09
CA THR A 78 -8.22 -10.27 19.86
C THR A 78 -9.12 -11.11 18.95
N PRO A 79 -9.44 -12.37 19.30
CA PRO A 79 -10.32 -13.22 18.49
C PRO A 79 -11.72 -12.63 18.25
N ASP A 80 -12.17 -11.71 19.10
CA ASP A 80 -13.45 -10.99 18.95
C ASP A 80 -13.40 -9.89 17.88
N ASN A 81 -12.21 -9.53 17.38
CA ASN A 81 -12.04 -8.57 16.30
C ASN A 81 -12.34 -9.24 14.95
N PRO A 82 -13.28 -8.74 14.14
CA PRO A 82 -13.59 -9.32 12.83
C PRO A 82 -12.39 -9.28 11.85
N ALA A 83 -11.39 -8.43 12.11
CA ALA A 83 -10.13 -8.38 11.38
C ALA A 83 -8.98 -9.10 12.11
N TYR A 84 -9.28 -10.02 13.03
CA TYR A 84 -8.29 -10.80 13.76
C TYR A 84 -7.38 -11.57 12.81
N VAL A 85 -6.07 -11.40 12.99
CA VAL A 85 -5.07 -12.19 12.28
C VAL A 85 -4.23 -12.93 13.33
N PRO A 86 -4.24 -14.28 13.34
CA PRO A 86 -3.37 -15.04 14.24
C PRO A 86 -1.90 -14.66 14.02
N LEU A 87 -1.16 -14.45 15.11
CA LEU A 87 0.25 -14.02 15.06
C LEU A 87 1.16 -15.00 14.28
N GLU A 88 0.75 -16.25 14.15
CA GLU A 88 1.51 -17.32 13.48
C GLU A 88 0.97 -17.70 12.10
N ALA A 89 -0.05 -16.99 11.59
CA ALA A 89 -0.59 -17.26 10.27
C ALA A 89 0.47 -16.90 9.21
N LYS A 90 1.07 -17.92 8.57
CA LYS A 90 1.81 -17.70 7.32
C LYS A 90 0.84 -17.07 6.32
N PRO A 91 1.24 -15.99 5.62
CA PRO A 91 0.39 -15.41 4.60
C PRO A 91 0.10 -16.49 3.56
N GLN A 92 -1.17 -16.85 3.42
CA GLN A 92 -1.68 -17.85 2.46
C GLN A 92 -1.75 -17.24 1.06
N ILE A 93 -0.76 -16.44 0.66
CA ILE A 93 -0.64 -15.98 -0.73
C ILE A 93 0.48 -16.81 -1.33
N PRO A 94 0.20 -17.73 -2.26
CA PRO A 94 1.26 -18.27 -3.09
C PRO A 94 1.82 -17.06 -3.84
N ILE A 95 3.09 -16.72 -3.58
CA ILE A 95 3.84 -15.93 -4.54
C ILE A 95 4.02 -16.88 -5.71
N GLU A 96 3.02 -16.95 -6.59
CA GLU A 96 3.23 -17.44 -7.94
C GLU A 96 4.26 -16.46 -8.51
N GLY A 97 5.51 -16.90 -8.49
CA GLY A 97 6.64 -16.12 -8.94
C GLY A 97 6.33 -15.61 -10.34
N ILE A 98 6.92 -14.46 -10.66
CA ILE A 98 7.02 -13.98 -12.03
C ILE A 98 7.57 -15.14 -12.87
N ASN A 99 6.68 -15.88 -13.54
CA ASN A 99 7.06 -16.87 -14.52
C ASN A 99 7.52 -16.05 -15.73
N ILE A 100 8.82 -15.75 -15.74
CA ILE A 100 9.53 -15.48 -16.98
C ILE A 100 9.51 -16.81 -17.74
N THR A 101 8.42 -17.10 -18.44
CA THR A 101 8.52 -18.05 -19.54
C THR A 101 9.28 -17.32 -20.63
N ASP A 102 10.53 -17.74 -20.80
CA ASP A 102 11.38 -17.42 -21.93
C ASP A 102 10.56 -17.37 -23.22
N ILE A 103 10.48 -16.20 -23.85
CA ILE A 103 10.09 -16.10 -25.26
C ILE A 103 11.28 -16.64 -26.05
N GLY A 104 11.35 -17.96 -26.12
CA GLY A 104 12.25 -18.71 -26.97
C GLY A 104 11.52 -19.19 -28.22
N THR A 105 12.08 -18.79 -29.37
CA THR A 105 11.82 -19.20 -30.78
C THR A 105 10.60 -18.62 -31.49
#